data_AF-A0A165LVR6-F1
#
_entry.id   AF-A0A165LVR6-F1
#
_cell.length_a   1.000
_cell.length_b   1.000
_cell.length_c   1.000
_cell.angle_alpha   90.00
_cell.angle_beta   90.00
_cell.angle_gamma   90.00
#
_symmetry.space_group_name_H-M   'P 1'
#
loop_
_entity.id
_entity.type
_entity.pdbx_description
1 polymer ?
#
loop_
_entity_poly.entity_id
_entity_poly.type
_entity_poly.pdbx_seq_one_letter_code
_entity_poly.pdbx_strand_id
1 'polypeptide(L)'
;MPHPSVLAGYDDVVPGSAERILRMAEKQLEHRIDTESLLAREQMRQATRGQHYALFICSLALVIAAGLAFSGHEVTASIIGGLDLIGLAAVFIAGRVFVRSSGEAEPEASE
;
A
#
# COMPACT_ATOMS: atom_id res chain seq x y z
N MET A 1 24.45 -2.69 15.09
CA MET A 1 24.75 -2.90 16.51
C MET A 1 26.20 -2.47 16.76
N PRO A 2 26.52 -1.83 17.89
CA PRO A 2 27.90 -1.53 18.26
C PRO A 2 28.72 -2.82 18.35
N HIS A 3 30.03 -2.73 18.08
CA HIS A 3 30.92 -3.89 18.14
C HIS A 3 30.93 -4.49 19.57
N PRO A 4 31.02 -5.83 19.75
CA PRO A 4 30.95 -6.46 21.07
C PRO A 4 31.94 -5.90 22.10
N SER A 5 33.15 -5.51 21.66
CA SER A 5 34.15 -4.88 22.52
C SER A 5 33.73 -3.49 23.02
N VAL A 6 32.89 -2.77 22.27
CA VAL A 6 32.34 -1.46 22.67
C VAL A 6 31.21 -1.66 23.69
N LEU A 7 30.38 -2.70 23.52
CA LEU A 7 29.35 -3.09 24.50
C LEU A 7 29.96 -3.48 25.85
N ALA A 8 31.06 -4.25 25.84
CA ALA A 8 31.79 -4.59 27.07
C ALA A 8 32.29 -3.34 27.81
N GLY A 9 32.83 -2.36 27.08
CA GLY A 9 33.30 -1.10 27.67
C GLY A 9 32.19 -0.25 28.30
N TYR A 10 30.93 -0.37 27.87
CA TYR A 10 29.81 0.28 28.56
C TYR A 10 29.56 -0.34 29.94
N ASP A 11 29.66 -1.66 30.03
CA ASP A 11 29.45 -2.39 31.29
C ASP A 11 30.54 -2.08 32.33
N ASP A 12 31.77 -1.85 31.87
CA ASP A 12 32.89 -1.42 32.72
C ASP A 12 32.66 -0.02 33.34
N VAL A 13 31.96 0.88 32.63
CA VAL A 13 31.66 2.24 33.11
C VAL A 13 30.41 2.25 33.98
N VAL A 14 29.37 1.53 33.57
CA VAL A 14 28.12 1.37 34.31
C VAL A 14 27.72 -0.12 34.27
N PRO A 15 27.85 -0.84 35.38
CA PRO A 15 27.52 -2.27 35.42
C PRO A 15 26.09 -2.57 34.99
N GLY A 16 25.91 -3.58 34.14
CA GLY A 16 24.62 -3.99 33.58
C GLY A 16 24.08 -3.07 32.48
N SER A 17 24.87 -2.10 32.00
CA SER A 17 24.44 -1.20 30.92
C SER A 17 24.44 -1.88 29.55
N ALA A 18 25.32 -2.85 29.30
CA ALA A 18 25.34 -3.60 28.05
C ALA A 18 24.03 -4.39 27.84
N GLU A 19 23.56 -5.08 28.88
CA GLU A 19 22.28 -5.79 28.91
C GLU A 19 21.10 -4.83 28.68
N ARG A 20 21.12 -3.65 29.32
CA ARG A 20 20.08 -2.63 29.12
C ARG A 20 20.03 -2.11 27.68
N ILE A 21 21.19 -1.93 27.04
CA ILE A 21 21.30 -1.52 25.63
C ILE A 21 20.73 -2.63 24.72
N LEU A 22 21.08 -3.90 24.96
CA LEU A 22 20.55 -5.03 24.21
C LEU A 22 19.04 -5.14 24.35
N ARG A 23 18.50 -5.10 25.57
CA ARG A 23 17.04 -5.10 25.79
C ARG A 23 16.34 -3.93 25.13
N MET A 24 16.95 -2.75 25.13
CA MET A 24 16.40 -1.59 24.44
C MET A 24 16.37 -1.83 22.92
N ALA A 25 17.44 -2.40 22.34
CA ALA A 25 17.50 -2.73 20.93
C ALA A 25 16.47 -3.80 20.54
N GLU A 26 16.32 -4.85 21.35
CA GLU A 26 15.30 -5.89 21.16
C GLU A 26 13.89 -5.32 21.19
N LYS A 27 13.57 -4.49 22.19
CA LYS A 27 12.27 -3.84 22.31
C LYS A 27 11.98 -2.91 21.13
N GLN A 28 12.99 -2.19 20.63
CA GLN A 28 12.85 -1.35 19.43
C GLN A 28 12.62 -2.21 18.18
N LEU A 29 13.30 -3.35 18.06
CA LEU A 29 13.12 -4.28 16.96
C LEU A 29 11.71 -4.89 16.96
N GLU A 30 11.25 -5.36 18.12
CA GLU A 30 9.88 -5.89 18.30
C GLU A 30 8.84 -4.84 17.93
N HIS A 31 8.96 -3.63 18.47
CA HIS A 31 8.05 -2.52 18.14
C HIS A 31 8.05 -2.20 16.64
N ARG A 32 9.21 -2.25 15.99
CA ARG A 32 9.34 -2.02 14.56
C ARG A 32 8.66 -3.12 13.75
N ILE A 33 8.89 -4.39 14.08
CA ILE A 33 8.26 -5.54 13.42
C ILE A 33 6.74 -5.44 13.56
N ASP A 34 6.24 -5.14 14.75
CA ASP A 34 4.81 -4.98 15.01
C ASP A 34 4.21 -3.85 14.16
N THR A 35 4.87 -2.70 14.13
CA THR A 35 4.42 -1.54 13.35
C THR A 35 4.44 -1.82 11.86
N GLU A 36 5.51 -2.41 11.33
CA GLU A 36 5.61 -2.79 9.91
C GLU A 36 4.53 -3.82 9.55
N SER A 37 4.27 -4.80 10.42
CA SER A 37 3.23 -5.81 10.19
C SER A 37 1.82 -5.20 10.20
N LEU A 38 1.54 -4.25 11.10
CA LEU A 38 0.28 -3.53 11.18
C LEU A 38 0.08 -2.68 9.94
N LEU A 39 1.10 -1.91 9.54
CA LEU A 39 1.07 -1.08 8.35
C LEU A 39 0.81 -1.92 7.09
N ALA A 40 1.52 -3.04 6.91
CA ALA A 40 1.30 -3.93 5.78
C ALA A 40 -0.14 -4.46 5.75
N ARG A 41 -0.67 -4.90 6.89
CA ARG A 41 -2.06 -5.38 7.00
C ARG A 41 -3.07 -4.28 6.68
N GLU A 42 -2.89 -3.08 7.22
CA GLU A 42 -3.81 -1.97 6.97
C GLU A 42 -3.75 -1.49 5.53
N GLN A 43 -2.57 -1.45 4.90
CA GLN A 43 -2.45 -1.16 3.47
C GLN A 43 -3.21 -2.17 2.61
N MET A 44 -3.08 -3.47 2.90
CA MET A 44 -3.85 -4.50 2.20
C MET A 44 -5.36 -4.30 2.40
N ARG A 45 -5.81 -4.05 3.64
CA ARG A 45 -7.23 -3.80 3.95
C ARG A 45 -7.76 -2.56 3.24
N GLN A 46 -6.98 -1.48 3.18
CA GLN A 46 -7.36 -0.26 2.48
C GLN A 46 -7.49 -0.50 0.98
N ALA A 47 -6.53 -1.22 0.36
CA ALA A 47 -6.60 -1.61 -1.04
C ALA A 47 -7.83 -2.47 -1.35
N THR A 48 -8.09 -3.50 -0.53
CA THR A 48 -9.28 -4.35 -0.68
C THR A 48 -10.58 -3.55 -0.56
N ARG A 49 -10.71 -2.67 0.44
CA ARG A 49 -11.90 -1.83 0.60
C ARG A 49 -12.08 -0.88 -0.58
N GLY A 50 -11.00 -0.29 -1.07
CA GLY A 50 -11.02 0.56 -2.27
C GLY A 50 -11.55 -0.18 -3.49
N GLN A 51 -11.10 -1.41 -3.72
CA GLN A 51 -11.59 -2.26 -4.83
C GLN A 51 -13.09 -2.55 -4.71
N HIS A 52 -13.59 -2.83 -3.49
CA HIS A 52 -15.03 -3.06 -3.28
C HIS A 52 -15.86 -1.80 -3.55
N TYR A 53 -15.40 -0.63 -3.10
CA TYR A 53 -16.08 0.64 -3.38
C TYR A 53 -16.07 0.97 -4.87
N ALA A 54 -14.96 0.73 -5.57
CA ALA A 54 -14.88 0.89 -7.01
C ALA A 54 -15.87 -0.03 -7.74
N LEU A 55 -15.92 -1.32 -7.37
CA LEU A 55 -16.88 -2.27 -7.95
C LEU A 55 -18.33 -1.84 -7.71
N PHE A 56 -18.64 -1.37 -6.50
CA PHE A 56 -19.98 -0.88 -6.15
C PHE A 56 -20.37 0.34 -6.99
N ILE A 57 -19.50 1.34 -7.10
CA ILE A 57 -19.79 2.57 -7.88
C ILE A 57 -19.92 2.24 -9.38
N CYS A 58 -19.01 1.45 -9.94
CA CYS A 58 -19.07 1.06 -11.35
C CYS A 58 -20.33 0.24 -11.66
N SER A 59 -20.71 -0.70 -10.80
CA SER A 59 -21.93 -1.47 -11.00
C SER A 59 -23.19 -0.61 -10.91
N LEU A 60 -23.24 0.34 -9.97
CA LEU A 60 -24.35 1.28 -9.86
C LEU A 60 -24.48 2.16 -11.10
N ALA A 61 -23.36 2.70 -11.60
CA ALA A 61 -23.33 3.52 -12.82
C ALA A 61 -23.81 2.73 -14.05
N LEU A 62 -23.38 1.46 -14.18
CA LEU A 62 -23.81 0.57 -15.27
C LEU A 62 -25.31 0.25 -15.20
N VAL A 63 -25.87 0.04 -14.00
CA VAL A 63 -27.31 -0.15 -13.80
C VAL A 63 -28.10 1.10 -14.21
N ILE A 64 -27.61 2.30 -13.85
CA ILE A 64 -28.24 3.56 -14.25
C ILE A 64 -28.19 3.74 -15.78
N ALA A 65 -27.04 3.46 -16.40
CA ALA A 65 -26.88 3.52 -17.85
C ALA A 65 -27.82 2.54 -18.56
N ALA A 66 -27.96 1.30 -18.06
CA ALA A 66 -28.90 0.33 -18.58
C ALA A 66 -30.36 0.82 -18.46
N GLY A 67 -30.75 1.38 -17.30
CA GLY A 67 -32.08 1.95 -17.11
C GLY A 67 -32.41 3.10 -18.08
N LEU A 68 -31.44 3.96 -18.36
CA LEU A 68 -31.56 5.03 -19.36
C LEU A 68 -31.72 4.49 -20.77
N ALA A 69 -30.97 3.43 -21.13
CA ALA A 69 -31.09 2.77 -22.43
C ALA A 69 -32.50 2.20 -22.64
N PHE A 70 -33.05 1.51 -21.63
CA PHE A 70 -34.42 0.98 -21.68
C PHE A 70 -35.49 2.07 -21.73
N SER A 71 -35.19 3.28 -21.23
CA SER A 71 -36.09 4.43 -21.24
C SER A 71 -36.01 5.25 -22.54
N GLY A 72 -35.33 4.74 -23.59
CA GLY A 72 -35.19 5.41 -24.89
C GLY A 72 -34.14 6.52 -24.93
N HIS A 73 -33.34 6.69 -23.87
CA HIS A 73 -32.27 7.70 -23.80
C HIS A 73 -30.92 7.10 -24.24
N GLU A 74 -30.87 6.54 -25.45
CA GLU A 74 -29.71 5.79 -25.97
C GLU A 74 -28.42 6.63 -26.00
N VAL A 75 -28.50 7.90 -26.41
CA VAL A 75 -27.34 8.81 -26.45
C VAL A 75 -26.78 9.07 -25.05
N THR A 76 -27.66 9.33 -24.06
CA THR A 76 -27.22 9.53 -22.67
C THR A 76 -26.63 8.25 -22.08
N ALA A 77 -27.27 7.10 -22.32
CA ALA A 77 -26.79 5.81 -21.85
C ALA A 77 -25.41 5.45 -22.42
N SER A 78 -25.19 5.68 -23.73
CA SER A 78 -23.91 5.43 -24.39
C SER A 78 -22.79 6.34 -23.90
N ILE A 79 -23.08 7.62 -23.63
CA ILE A 79 -22.08 8.55 -23.04
C ILE A 79 -21.67 8.06 -21.65
N ILE A 80 -22.63 7.73 -20.79
CA ILE A 80 -22.34 7.28 -19.42
C ILE A 80 -21.59 5.95 -19.44
N GLY A 81 -22.10 4.95 -20.17
CA GLY A 81 -21.44 3.64 -20.26
C GLY A 81 -20.07 3.69 -20.93
N GLY A 82 -19.89 4.55 -21.93
CA GLY A 82 -18.61 4.77 -22.60
C GLY A 82 -17.58 5.43 -21.68
N LEU A 83 -17.98 6.45 -20.92
CA LEU A 83 -17.12 7.11 -19.93
C LEU A 83 -16.71 6.14 -18.82
N ASP A 84 -17.62 5.30 -18.33
CA ASP A 84 -17.31 4.28 -17.32
C ASP A 84 -16.25 3.29 -17.83
N LEU A 85 -16.37 2.82 -19.07
CA LEU A 85 -15.42 1.89 -19.66
C LEU A 85 -14.04 2.52 -19.86
N ILE A 86 -14.00 3.74 -20.41
CA ILE A 86 -12.74 4.49 -20.62
C ILE A 86 -12.08 4.78 -19.27
N GLY A 87 -12.87 5.24 -18.28
CA GLY A 87 -12.39 5.52 -16.94
C GLY A 87 -11.78 4.30 -16.26
N LEU A 88 -12.46 3.15 -16.35
CA LEU A 88 -11.95 1.89 -15.79
C LEU A 88 -10.66 1.43 -16.49
N ALA A 89 -10.62 1.51 -17.82
CA ALA A 89 -9.42 1.19 -18.59
C ALA A 89 -8.25 2.09 -18.21
N ALA A 90 -8.48 3.40 -18.07
CA ALA A 90 -7.48 4.37 -17.66
C ALA A 90 -6.91 4.08 -16.26
N VAL A 91 -7.78 3.82 -15.27
CA VAL A 91 -7.35 3.46 -13.91
C VAL A 91 -6.52 2.17 -13.91
N PHE A 92 -6.93 1.16 -14.68
CA PHE A 92 -6.21 -0.11 -14.74
C PHE A 92 -4.84 0.01 -15.42
N ILE A 93 -4.76 0.77 -16.51
CA ILE A 93 -3.49 1.08 -17.20
C ILE A 93 -2.58 1.90 -16.31
N ALA A 94 -3.09 2.98 -15.70
CA ALA A 94 -2.33 3.84 -14.81
C ALA A 94 -1.76 3.07 -13.61
N GLY A 95 -2.57 2.19 -13.00
CA GLY A 95 -2.11 1.30 -11.94
C GLY A 95 -0.96 0.40 -12.37
N ARG A 96 -1.03 -0.16 -13.59
CA ARG A 96 0.03 -1.04 -14.13
C ARG A 96 1.32 -0.29 -14.46
N VAL A 97 1.21 0.93 -15.00
CA VAL A 97 2.36 1.80 -15.32
C VAL A 97 3.06 2.26 -14.04
N PHE A 98 2.30 2.65 -13.01
CA PHE A 98 2.85 3.06 -11.72
C PHE A 98 3.66 1.93 -11.07
N VAL A 99 3.10 0.71 -11.02
CA VAL A 99 3.78 -0.48 -10.48
C VAL A 99 5.10 -0.78 -11.21
N ARG A 100 5.12 -0.61 -12.55
CA ARG A 100 6.34 -0.83 -13.33
C ARG A 100 7.41 0.24 -13.07
N SER A 101 7.03 1.52 -12.99
CA SER A 101 7.98 2.61 -12.71
C SER A 101 8.67 2.49 -11.35
N SER A 102 7.99 1.91 -10.35
CA SER A 102 8.58 1.65 -9.03
C SER A 102 9.58 0.49 -9.05
N GLY A 103 9.48 -0.44 -10.01
CA GLY A 103 10.41 -1.57 -10.16
C GLY A 103 11.68 -1.24 -10.95
N GLU A 104 11.65 -0.22 -11.80
CA GLU A 104 12.80 0.24 -12.62
C GLU A 104 13.66 1.31 -11.91
N ALA A 105 13.28 1.77 -10.72
CA ALA A 105 14.02 2.77 -9.94
C ALA A 105 15.09 2.21 -8.99
N GLU A 106 15.25 0.88 -8.89
CA GLU A 106 16.38 0.21 -8.21
C GLU A 106 17.18 -0.67 -9.20
N PRO A 107 18.03 -0.05 -10.03
CA PRO A 107 19.33 -0.66 -10.27
C PRO A 107 20.45 0.38 -10.12
N GLU A 108 21.59 -0.06 -9.57
CA GLU A 108 22.89 0.63 -9.51
C GLU A 108 23.12 1.70 -8.41
N ALA A 109 22.91 1.33 -7.14
CA ALA A 109 23.52 2.06 -6.03
C ALA A 109 24.21 1.13 -5.02
N SER A 110 25.10 0.24 -5.49
CA SER A 110 26.26 -0.27 -4.74
C SER A 110 27.02 -1.33 -5.54
N GLU A 111 28.03 -0.91 -6.29
CA GLU A 111 29.29 -1.66 -6.45
C GLU A 111 30.40 -0.87 -5.76
#